data_AF-A0A945ZC65-F1
#
_entry.id   AF-A0A945ZC65-F1
#
_cell.length_a   1.000
_cell.length_b   1.000
_cell.length_c   1.000
_cell.angle_alpha   90.00
_cell.angle_beta   90.00
_cell.angle_gamma   90.00
#
_symmetry.space_group_name_H-M   'P 1'
#
loop_
_entity.id
_entity.type
_entity.pdbx_description
1 polymer ?
#
loop_
_entity_poly.entity_id
_entity_poly.type
_entity_poly.pdbx_seq_one_letter_code
_entity_poly.pdbx_strand_id
1 'polypeptide(L)'
;MDDGHRYLDLPGLSVRWLYAVFVTFATFNYSGYSYYHWLTDVEAEAWLLKFAVGAMLAFGFYNITDIAFRSLQPTGTILIGAICGFLSWYIIDEGWIVVRDAADLTTAIQFTVAAVFGFGLSYSHIHYRIGGVKQVEDI
;
A
#
# COMPACT_ATOMS: atom_id res chain seq x y z
N MET A 1 32.53 10.90 2.70
CA MET A 1 33.08 10.39 1.43
C MET A 1 32.01 9.43 0.92
N ASP A 2 31.12 10.00 0.12
CA ASP A 2 29.98 9.48 -0.64
C ASP A 2 29.32 8.12 -0.25
N ASP A 3 28.23 8.18 0.53
CA ASP A 3 27.32 7.05 0.82
C ASP A 3 26.21 6.93 -0.25
N GLY A 4 26.55 7.14 -1.52
CA GLY A 4 25.62 7.26 -2.65
C GLY A 4 24.96 5.97 -3.14
N HIS A 5 24.82 4.92 -2.31
CA HIS A 5 24.46 3.57 -2.78
C HIS A 5 23.11 2.99 -2.33
N ARG A 6 22.26 3.68 -1.54
CA ARG A 6 21.14 2.99 -0.83
C ARG A 6 19.72 3.49 -1.12
N TYR A 7 19.46 4.03 -2.30
CA TYR A 7 18.09 4.49 -2.63
C TYR A 7 17.10 3.35 -2.93
N LEU A 8 17.60 2.13 -3.20
CA LEU A 8 16.81 0.94 -3.56
C LEU A 8 17.33 -0.31 -2.82
N ASP A 9 17.51 -0.18 -1.52
CA ASP A 9 17.81 -1.32 -0.67
C ASP A 9 16.55 -2.19 -0.51
N LEU A 10 16.69 -3.51 -0.64
CA LEU A 10 15.61 -4.48 -0.35
C LEU A 10 14.87 -4.16 0.96
N PRO A 11 15.57 -3.83 2.07
CA PRO A 11 14.93 -3.32 3.30
C PRO A 11 13.98 -2.14 3.08
N GLY A 12 14.37 -1.16 2.26
CA GLY A 12 13.54 0.01 1.97
C GLY A 12 12.28 -0.36 1.18
N LEU A 13 12.40 -1.26 0.21
CA LEU A 13 11.24 -1.76 -0.55
C LEU A 13 10.26 -2.48 0.39
N SER A 14 10.78 -3.37 1.24
CA SER A 14 9.99 -4.12 2.20
C SER A 14 9.27 -3.20 3.19
N VAL A 15 9.93 -2.17 3.74
CA VAL A 15 9.30 -1.24 4.68
C VAL A 15 8.15 -0.46 4.03
N ARG A 16 8.31 0.02 2.79
CA ARG A 16 7.25 0.74 2.07
C ARG A 16 6.05 -0.18 1.78
N TRP A 17 6.32 -1.41 1.35
CA TRP A 17 5.28 -2.39 1.11
C TRP A 17 4.55 -2.78 2.41
N LEU A 18 5.29 -3.05 3.50
CA LEU A 18 4.71 -3.34 4.81
C LEU A 18 3.88 -2.17 5.34
N TYR A 19 4.32 -0.93 5.11
CA TYR A 19 3.54 0.26 5.44
C TYR A 19 2.21 0.32 4.66
N ALA A 20 2.22 0.06 3.36
CA ALA A 20 1.01 0.00 2.54
C ALA A 20 0.04 -1.12 2.99
N VAL A 21 0.57 -2.31 3.30
CA VAL A 21 -0.20 -3.43 3.88
C VAL A 21 -0.79 -3.02 5.22
N PHE A 22 0.02 -2.46 6.12
CA PHE A 22 -0.43 -2.02 7.44
C PHE A 22 -1.57 -1.01 7.33
N VAL A 23 -1.42 0.07 6.56
CA VAL A 23 -2.46 1.11 6.43
C VAL A 23 -3.77 0.53 5.86
N THR A 24 -3.66 -0.34 4.86
CA THR A 24 -4.82 -0.96 4.20
C THR A 24 -5.55 -1.92 5.15
N PHE A 25 -4.83 -2.82 5.80
CA PHE A 25 -5.41 -3.83 6.70
C PHE A 25 -5.80 -3.28 8.07
N ALA A 26 -5.12 -2.25 8.57
CA ALA A 26 -5.51 -1.56 9.80
C ALA A 26 -6.84 -0.82 9.64
N THR A 27 -7.14 -0.32 8.44
CA THR A 27 -8.43 0.36 8.15
C THR A 27 -9.59 -0.65 8.20
N PHE A 28 -9.49 -1.71 7.41
CA PHE A 28 -10.49 -2.77 7.35
C PHE A 28 -9.79 -4.11 7.11
N ASN A 29 -10.31 -5.19 7.67
CA ASN A 29 -10.01 -6.56 7.26
C ASN A 29 -11.10 -7.48 7.79
N TYR A 30 -11.26 -8.65 7.17
CA TYR A 30 -12.33 -9.58 7.55
C TYR A 30 -12.05 -10.40 8.81
N SER A 31 -10.86 -10.29 9.41
CA SER A 31 -10.52 -11.05 10.62
C SER A 31 -11.26 -10.57 11.88
N GLY A 32 -11.97 -9.44 11.79
CA GLY A 32 -12.63 -8.79 12.92
C GLY A 32 -11.73 -7.81 13.69
N TYR A 33 -10.43 -7.76 13.38
CA TYR A 33 -9.45 -6.92 14.05
C TYR A 33 -9.02 -5.75 13.18
N SER A 34 -9.84 -4.71 13.06
CA SER A 34 -9.48 -3.49 12.32
C SER A 34 -10.04 -2.23 12.97
N TYR A 35 -9.58 -1.07 12.53
CA TYR A 35 -10.10 0.23 12.97
C TYR A 35 -11.61 0.34 12.73
N TYR A 36 -12.11 -0.12 11.57
CA TYR A 36 -13.55 -0.20 11.31
C TYR A 36 -14.31 -0.97 12.41
N HIS A 37 -13.85 -2.18 12.76
CA HIS A 37 -14.49 -3.01 13.79
C HIS A 37 -14.46 -2.33 15.17
N TRP A 38 -13.32 -1.75 15.54
CA TRP A 38 -13.18 -1.01 16.79
C TRP A 38 -14.02 0.28 16.81
N LEU A 39 -14.19 0.95 15.67
CA LEU A 39 -15.03 2.13 15.55
C LEU A 39 -16.51 1.78 15.72
N THR A 40 -16.95 0.66 15.16
CA THR A 40 -18.34 0.16 15.27
C THR A 40 -18.67 -0.49 16.60
N ASP A 41 -17.67 -0.83 17.41
CA ASP A 41 -17.85 -1.31 18.77
C ASP A 41 -18.33 -0.18 19.69
N VAL A 42 -19.63 -0.19 20.00
CA VAL A 42 -20.30 0.83 20.80
C VAL A 42 -19.97 0.70 22.30
N GLU A 43 -19.52 -0.48 22.75
CA GLU A 43 -19.18 -0.72 24.15
C GLU A 43 -17.79 -0.17 24.51
N ALA A 44 -16.91 0.02 23.52
CA ALA A 44 -15.60 0.62 23.72
C ALA A 44 -15.68 2.16 23.88
N GLU A 45 -15.83 2.62 25.13
CA GLU A 45 -15.79 4.04 25.52
C GLU A 45 -14.36 4.62 25.43
N ALA A 46 -13.92 4.97 24.21
CA ALA A 46 -12.63 5.61 23.95
C ALA A 46 -12.68 6.54 22.72
N TRP A 47 -13.74 7.33 22.59
CA TRP A 47 -14.06 8.12 21.39
C TRP A 47 -12.92 9.06 20.96
N LEU A 48 -12.26 9.75 21.90
CA LEU A 48 -11.12 10.62 21.59
C LEU A 48 -9.95 9.84 20.98
N LEU A 49 -9.64 8.66 21.54
CA LEU A 49 -8.59 7.79 21.01
C LEU A 49 -8.99 7.23 19.64
N LYS A 50 -10.25 6.83 19.45
CA LYS A 50 -10.78 6.40 18.16
C LYS A 50 -10.58 7.47 17.10
N PHE A 51 -10.96 8.73 17.37
CA PHE A 51 -10.73 9.82 16.42
C PHE A 51 -9.25 10.09 16.15
N ALA A 52 -8.39 10.05 17.17
CA ALA A 52 -6.95 10.27 16.99
C ALA A 52 -6.32 9.19 16.09
N VAL A 53 -6.62 7.92 16.34
CA VAL A 53 -6.16 6.80 15.52
C VAL A 53 -6.76 6.87 14.11
N GLY A 54 -8.04 7.21 14.00
CA GLY A 54 -8.72 7.42 12.72
C GLY A 54 -8.06 8.51 11.88
N ALA A 55 -7.69 9.64 12.50
CA ALA A 55 -6.97 10.72 11.83
C ALA A 55 -5.57 10.28 11.39
N MET A 56 -4.86 9.50 12.21
CA MET A 56 -3.55 8.94 11.86
C MET A 56 -3.65 7.98 10.67
N LEU A 57 -4.65 7.09 10.65
CA LEU A 57 -4.89 6.19 9.53
C LEU A 57 -5.32 6.93 8.27
N ALA A 58 -6.22 7.91 8.38
CA ALA A 58 -6.63 8.76 7.26
C ALA A 58 -5.45 9.52 6.66
N PHE A 59 -4.57 10.07 7.51
CA PHE A 59 -3.34 10.69 7.06
C PHE A 59 -2.41 9.69 6.37
N GLY A 60 -2.26 8.48 6.92
CA GLY A 60 -1.48 7.43 6.28
C GLY A 60 -2.00 7.05 4.90
N PHE A 61 -3.32 6.89 4.78
CA PHE A 61 -4.00 6.58 3.52
C PHE A 61 -3.86 7.72 2.51
N TYR A 62 -4.00 8.96 2.95
CA TYR A 62 -3.75 10.15 2.14
C TYR A 62 -2.31 10.16 1.59
N ASN A 63 -1.31 9.91 2.43
CA ASN A 63 0.10 9.91 2.03
C ASN A 63 0.42 8.84 0.99
N ILE A 64 0.03 7.57 1.23
CA ILE A 64 0.31 6.50 0.26
C ILE A 64 -0.35 6.76 -1.08
N THR A 65 -1.55 7.32 -1.05
CA THR A 65 -2.35 7.62 -2.24
C THR A 65 -1.75 8.79 -3.02
N ASP A 66 -1.46 9.91 -2.34
CA ASP A 66 -0.87 11.10 -2.96
C ASP A 66 0.51 10.79 -3.57
N ILE A 67 1.37 10.10 -2.84
CA ILE A 67 2.70 9.70 -3.33
C ILE A 67 2.56 8.75 -4.53
N ALA A 68 1.73 7.71 -4.43
CA ALA A 68 1.56 6.74 -5.52
C ALA A 68 1.04 7.41 -6.80
N PHE A 69 0.00 8.25 -6.69
CA PHE A 69 -0.57 8.92 -7.87
C PHE A 69 0.36 9.96 -8.49
N ARG A 70 1.09 10.74 -7.69
CA ARG A 70 2.07 11.70 -8.20
C ARG A 70 3.24 11.01 -8.88
N SER A 71 3.69 9.87 -8.33
CA SER A 71 4.81 9.11 -8.85
C SER A 71 4.47 8.41 -10.17
N LEU A 72 3.33 7.72 -10.21
CA LEU A 72 2.93 6.90 -11.35
C LEU A 72 2.19 7.65 -12.45
N GLN A 73 1.59 8.80 -12.12
CA GLN A 73 0.60 9.47 -12.95
C GLN A 73 -0.64 8.56 -13.20
N PRO A 74 -1.76 9.09 -13.73
CA PRO A 74 -2.98 8.28 -13.91
C PRO A 74 -2.75 7.04 -14.79
N THR A 75 -2.01 7.18 -15.89
CA THR A 75 -1.72 6.08 -16.82
C THR A 75 -0.90 4.98 -16.16
N GLY A 76 0.18 5.34 -15.43
CA GLY A 76 0.99 4.35 -14.73
C GLY A 76 0.22 3.65 -13.61
N THR A 77 -0.67 4.37 -12.93
CA THR A 77 -1.51 3.77 -11.88
C THR A 77 -2.47 2.73 -12.44
N ILE A 78 -3.11 3.03 -13.58
CA ILE A 78 -3.98 2.06 -14.27
C ILE A 78 -3.17 0.83 -14.71
N LEU A 79 -1.98 1.02 -15.28
CA LEU A 79 -1.15 -0.08 -15.76
C LEU A 79 -0.67 -0.97 -14.60
N ILE A 80 -0.18 -0.39 -13.50
CA ILE A 80 0.21 -1.15 -12.31
C ILE A 80 -0.99 -1.83 -11.67
N GLY A 81 -2.14 -1.15 -11.61
CA GLY A 81 -3.39 -1.74 -11.15
C GLY A 81 -3.78 -2.97 -11.97
N ALA A 82 -3.69 -2.88 -13.30
CA ALA A 82 -3.95 -4.00 -14.19
C ALA A 82 -2.95 -5.14 -13.97
N ILE A 83 -1.65 -4.85 -13.91
CA ILE A 83 -0.62 -5.86 -13.66
C ILE A 83 -0.85 -6.57 -12.32
N CYS A 84 -1.06 -5.82 -11.23
CA CYS A 84 -1.32 -6.39 -9.92
C CYS A 84 -2.62 -7.20 -9.89
N GLY A 85 -3.67 -6.70 -10.55
CA GLY A 85 -4.96 -7.38 -10.66
C GLY A 85 -4.85 -8.70 -11.41
N PHE A 86 -4.21 -8.71 -12.59
CA PHE A 86 -4.01 -9.94 -13.38
C PHE A 86 -3.09 -10.94 -12.69
N LEU A 87 -2.01 -10.49 -12.05
CA LEU A 87 -1.14 -11.37 -11.27
C LEU A 87 -1.88 -11.99 -10.09
N SER A 88 -2.67 -11.20 -9.37
CA SER A 88 -3.47 -11.69 -8.25
C SER A 88 -4.54 -12.68 -8.73
N TRP A 89 -5.18 -12.39 -9.87
CA TRP A 89 -6.13 -13.30 -10.50
C TRP A 89 -5.47 -14.62 -10.93
N TYR A 90 -4.29 -14.54 -11.55
CA TYR A 90 -3.52 -15.71 -11.98
C TYR A 90 -3.16 -16.63 -10.79
N ILE A 91 -2.76 -16.06 -9.66
CA ILE A 91 -2.47 -16.82 -8.41
C ILE A 91 -3.70 -17.59 -7.92
N ILE A 92 -4.89 -17.01 -8.05
CA ILE A 92 -6.15 -17.67 -7.70
C ILE A 92 -6.48 -18.78 -8.70
N ASP A 93 -6.30 -18.53 -10.00
CA ASP A 93 -6.57 -19.49 -11.08
C ASP A 93 -5.68 -20.75 -10.99
N GLU A 94 -4.40 -20.58 -10.67
CA GLU A 94 -3.46 -21.67 -10.40
C GLU A 94 -3.73 -22.41 -9.08
N GLY A 95 -4.71 -21.97 -8.29
CA GLY A 95 -5.09 -22.61 -7.04
C GLY A 95 -4.11 -22.40 -5.88
N TRP A 96 -3.18 -21.45 -5.98
CA TRP A 96 -2.27 -21.11 -4.88
C TRP A 96 -3.00 -20.44 -3.73
N ILE A 97 -4.06 -19.68 -4.04
CA ILE A 97 -4.98 -19.08 -3.07
C ILE A 97 -6.39 -19.57 -3.41
N VAL A 98 -7.02 -20.24 -2.45
CA VAL A 98 -8.41 -20.70 -2.60
C VAL A 98 -9.34 -19.61 -2.09
N VAL A 99 -10.16 -19.05 -2.98
CA VAL A 99 -11.21 -18.10 -2.62
C VAL A 99 -12.53 -18.84 -2.47
N ARG A 100 -13.04 -18.98 -1.25
CA ARG A 100 -14.23 -19.79 -0.94
C ARG A 100 -15.48 -18.94 -0.72
N ASP A 101 -15.30 -17.73 -0.20
CA ASP A 101 -16.38 -16.82 0.14
C ASP A 101 -16.00 -15.35 -0.11
N ALA A 102 -16.90 -14.44 0.29
CA ALA A 102 -16.71 -13.01 0.16
C ALA A 102 -15.58 -12.46 1.05
N ALA A 103 -15.24 -13.14 2.16
CA ALA A 103 -14.18 -12.73 3.07
C ALA A 103 -12.81 -12.97 2.43
N ASP A 104 -12.62 -14.16 1.84
CA ASP A 104 -11.42 -14.51 1.09
C ASP A 104 -11.22 -13.56 -0.10
N LEU A 105 -12.30 -13.30 -0.86
CA LEU A 105 -12.25 -12.40 -2.01
C LEU A 105 -11.87 -10.98 -1.61
N THR A 106 -12.49 -10.47 -0.54
CA THR A 106 -12.20 -9.12 -0.02
C THR A 106 -10.75 -9.04 0.43
N THR A 107 -10.26 -10.04 1.15
CA THR A 107 -8.86 -10.11 1.61
C THR A 107 -7.89 -10.12 0.42
N ALA A 108 -8.19 -10.87 -0.65
CA ALA A 108 -7.39 -10.89 -1.87
C ALA A 108 -7.36 -9.52 -2.58
N ILE A 109 -8.52 -8.85 -2.67
CA ILE A 109 -8.62 -7.49 -3.23
C ILE A 109 -7.80 -6.51 -2.39
N GLN A 110 -7.86 -6.59 -1.06
CA GLN A 110 -7.09 -5.72 -0.17
C GLN A 110 -5.58 -5.91 -0.31
N PHE A 111 -5.11 -7.16 -0.43
CA PHE A 111 -3.71 -7.44 -0.75
C PHE A 111 -3.31 -6.86 -2.10
N THR A 112 -4.18 -6.97 -3.11
CA THR A 112 -3.95 -6.39 -4.44
C THR A 112 -3.81 -4.87 -4.37
N VAL A 113 -4.71 -4.19 -3.64
CA VAL A 113 -4.65 -2.74 -3.41
C VAL A 113 -3.37 -2.35 -2.67
N ALA A 114 -3.00 -3.08 -1.61
CA ALA A 114 -1.76 -2.84 -0.88
C ALA A 114 -0.52 -3.03 -1.77
N ALA A 115 -0.54 -4.01 -2.69
CA ALA A 115 0.53 -4.21 -3.66
C ALA A 115 0.65 -3.01 -4.62
N VAL A 116 -0.46 -2.51 -5.16
CA VAL A 116 -0.48 -1.30 -6.02
C VAL A 116 0.14 -0.10 -5.30
N PHE A 117 -0.24 0.14 -4.04
CA PHE A 117 0.36 1.21 -3.24
C PHE A 117 1.85 0.98 -2.98
N GLY A 118 2.25 -0.25 -2.63
CA GLY A 118 3.65 -0.60 -2.41
C GLY A 118 4.52 -0.35 -3.66
N PHE A 119 4.00 -0.69 -4.84
CA PHE A 119 4.64 -0.36 -6.12
C PHE A 119 4.70 1.16 -6.36
N GLY A 120 3.60 1.88 -6.12
CA GLY A 120 3.56 3.33 -6.27
C GLY A 120 4.55 4.08 -5.37
N LEU A 121 4.68 3.67 -4.10
CA LEU A 121 5.67 4.21 -3.17
C LEU A 121 7.12 3.94 -3.61
N SER A 122 7.34 2.87 -4.37
CA SER A 122 8.66 2.44 -4.82
C SER A 122 9.01 2.96 -6.21
N TYR A 123 8.02 3.37 -6.99
CA TYR A 123 8.18 3.78 -8.38
C TYR A 123 9.08 5.01 -8.53
N SER A 124 9.00 5.98 -7.62
CA SER A 124 9.88 7.16 -7.65
C SER A 124 11.36 6.74 -7.72
N HIS A 125 11.76 5.76 -6.91
CA HIS A 125 13.15 5.28 -6.91
C HIS A 125 13.52 4.48 -8.16
N ILE A 126 12.58 3.68 -8.69
CA ILE A 126 12.79 2.90 -9.92
C ILE A 126 12.97 3.84 -11.12
N HIS A 127 12.13 4.87 -11.23
CA HIS A 127 12.17 5.84 -12.32
C HIS A 127 13.52 6.58 -12.39
N TYR A 128 14.05 7.03 -11.24
CA TYR A 128 15.37 7.68 -11.18
C TYR A 128 16.51 6.74 -11.62
N ARG A 129 16.42 5.44 -11.31
CA ARG A 129 17.44 4.47 -11.68
C ARG A 129 17.43 4.13 -13.16
N ILE A 130 16.25 4.00 -13.75
CA ILE A 130 16.08 3.72 -15.19
C ILE A 130 16.45 4.96 -16.02
N GLY A 131 16.06 6.15 -15.56
CA GLY A 131 16.31 7.41 -16.26
C GLY A 131 17.76 7.87 -16.27
N GLY A 132 18.62 7.35 -15.38
CA GLY A 132 20.05 7.67 -15.35
C GLY A 132 20.39 9.13 -15.01
N VAL A 133 19.40 9.95 -14.65
CA VAL A 133 19.61 11.35 -14.29
C VAL A 133 20.01 11.41 -12.82
N LYS A 134 21.30 11.67 -12.55
CA LYS A 134 21.73 12.15 -11.24
C LYS A 134 21.08 13.51 -11.01
N GLN A 135 20.41 13.65 -9.88
CA GLN A 135 19.90 14.94 -9.41
C GLN A 135 21.08 15.90 -9.33
N VAL A 136 21.12 16.89 -10.23
CA VAL A 136 21.90 18.10 -10.01
C VAL A 136 21.10 18.87 -8.99
N GLU A 137 21.64 18.98 -7.79
CA GLU A 137 21.09 19.84 -6.75
C GLU A 137 21.38 21.28 -7.20
N ASP A 138 20.35 21.96 -7.73
CA ASP A 138 20.44 23.40 -7.95
C ASP A 138 20.44 24.07 -6.57
N ILE A 139 21.55 24.76 -6.27
CA ILE A 139 21.87 25.46 -5.02
C ILE A 139 20.97 26.69 -4.85
#